data_AF-H0TNV5-F1
#
_entry.id   AF-H0TNV5-F1
#
_cell.length_a   1.000
_cell.length_b   1.000
_cell.length_c   1.000
_cell.angle_alpha   90.00
_cell.angle_beta   90.00
_cell.angle_gamma   90.00
#
_symmetry.space_group_name_H-M   'P 1'
#
loop_
_entity.id
_entity.type
_entity.pdbx_description
1 polymer ?
#
loop_
_entity_poly.entity_id
_entity_poly.type
_entity_poly.pdbx_seq_one_letter_code
_entity_poly.pdbx_strand_id
1 'polypeptide(L)' 'MARDEFDLIAVGRALISDAEWVAKVKDDDKASLKGFDAADLRALV' A
#
# COMPACT_ATOMS: atom_id res chain seq x y z
N MET A 1 15.79 -1.79 -10.34
CA MET A 1 15.45 -0.37 -10.12
C MET A 1 16.74 0.32 -9.76
N ALA A 2 17.22 1.20 -10.63
CA ALA A 2 18.39 2.01 -10.31
C ALA A 2 17.97 3.07 -9.27
N ARG A 3 18.88 3.46 -8.36
CA ARG A 3 18.65 4.63 -7.51
C ARG A 3 18.56 5.86 -8.43
N ASP A 4 17.61 6.76 -8.15
CA ASP A 4 17.31 7.97 -8.94
C ASP A 4 16.63 7.75 -10.30
N GLU A 5 16.04 6.56 -10.54
CA GLU A 5 15.28 6.31 -11.78
C GLU A 5 13.89 6.99 -11.77
N PHE A 6 13.32 7.24 -10.59
CA PHE A 6 12.00 7.83 -10.42
C PHE A 6 11.94 8.73 -9.18
N ASP A 7 11.36 9.93 -9.32
CA ASP A 7 11.14 10.87 -8.20
C ASP A 7 9.89 10.54 -7.37
N LEU A 8 8.91 9.87 -7.99
CA LEU A 8 7.61 9.57 -7.41
C LEU A 8 7.15 8.17 -7.82
N ILE A 9 6.41 7.50 -6.93
CA ILE A 9 5.82 6.20 -7.19
C ILE A 9 4.33 6.20 -6.82
N ALA A 10 3.52 5.64 -7.72
CA ALA A 10 2.11 5.42 -7.46
C ALA A 10 1.90 4.04 -6.80
N VAL A 11 1.09 4.00 -5.73
CA VAL A 11 0.71 2.76 -5.03
C VAL A 11 -0.80 2.59 -5.14
N GLY A 12 -1.26 1.46 -5.71
CA GLY A 12 -2.68 1.19 -5.92
C GLY A 12 -3.22 0.07 -5.03
N ARG A 13 -2.89 -1.18 -5.38
CA ARG A 13 -3.41 -2.39 -4.71
C ARG A 13 -3.31 -2.38 -3.18
N ALA A 14 -2.20 -1.87 -2.64
CA ALA A 14 -2.04 -1.79 -1.18
C ALA A 14 -3.01 -0.78 -0.54
N LEU A 15 -3.28 0.35 -1.20
CA LEU A 15 -4.26 1.34 -0.71
C LEU A 15 -5.70 0.83 -0.80
N ILE A 16 -6.00 -0.02 -1.79
CA ILE A 16 -7.33 -0.65 -1.93
C ILE A 16 -7.59 -1.60 -0.76
N SER A 17 -6.60 -2.42 -0.40
CA SER A 17 -6.72 -3.41 0.68
C SER A 17 -6.46 -2.85 2.08
N ASP A 18 -5.80 -1.69 2.17
CA ASP A 18 -5.41 -1.06 3.43
C ASP A 18 -5.35 0.48 3.27
N ALA A 19 -6.46 1.15 3.61
CA ALA A 19 -6.54 2.61 3.52
C ALA A 19 -5.52 3.34 4.42
N GLU A 20 -5.12 2.72 5.53
CA GLU A 20 -4.14 3.27 6.47
C GLU A 20 -2.69 2.87 6.15
N TRP A 21 -2.45 2.22 5.01
CA TRP A 21 -1.14 1.71 4.61
C TRP A 21 -0.03 2.77 4.71
N VAL A 22 -0.31 4.02 4.30
CA VAL A 22 0.68 5.11 4.35
C VAL A 22 1.09 5.43 5.79
N ALA A 23 0.14 5.45 6.72
CA ALA A 23 0.42 5.71 8.13
C ALA A 23 1.26 4.59 8.74
N LYS A 24 0.88 3.33 8.49
CA LYS A 24 1.59 2.14 8.98
C LYS A 24 3.03 2.06 8.46
N VAL A 25 3.24 2.32 7.16
CA VAL A 25 4.59 2.36 6.58
C VAL A 25 5.43 3.48 7.18
N LYS A 26 4.83 4.65 7.43
CA LYS A 26 5.51 5.77 8.09
C LYS A 26 5.93 5.43 9.52
N ASP A 27 5.12 4.66 10.24
CA ASP A 27 5.37 4.26 11.62
C ASP A 27 6.23 2.98 11.75
N ASP A 28 6.77 2.47 10.63
CA ASP A 28 7.50 1.20 10.50
C ASP A 28 6.73 -0.05 10.98
N ASP A 29 5.41 0.05 11.11
CA ASP A 29 4.52 -1.04 11.52
C ASP A 29 4.23 -1.98 10.34
N LYS A 30 5.25 -2.75 9.96
CA LYS A 30 5.16 -3.72 8.86
C LYS A 30 4.35 -4.96 9.23
N ALA A 31 4.15 -5.22 10.52
CA ALA A 31 3.44 -6.39 10.99
C ALA A 31 1.93 -6.26 10.81
N SER A 32 1.39 -5.04 10.83
CA SER A 32 -0.03 -4.75 10.65
C SER A 32 -0.43 -4.45 9.19
N LEU A 33 0.53 -4.46 8.26
CA LEU A 33 0.26 -4.26 6.84
C LEU A 33 -0.56 -5.41 6.28
N LYS A 34 -1.68 -5.09 5.63
CA LYS A 34 -2.42 -6.07 4.85
C LYS A 34 -1.85 -6.20 3.44
N GLY A 35 -1.70 -7.44 3.01
CA GLY A 35 -1.47 -7.78 1.61
C GLY A 35 -2.72 -7.52 0.77
N PHE A 36 -2.54 -7.43 -0.54
CA PHE A 36 -3.65 -7.30 -1.47
C PHE A 36 -4.43 -8.61 -1.61
N ASP A 37 -5.76 -8.54 -1.43
CA ASP A 37 -6.70 -9.62 -1.79
C ASP A 37 -7.59 -9.17 -2.96
N ALA A 38 -7.77 -10.03 -3.96
CA ALA A 38 -8.66 -9.76 -5.09
C ALA A 38 -10.13 -9.57 -4.66
N ALA A 39 -10.54 -10.11 -3.50
CA ALA A 39 -11.85 -9.88 -2.92
C ALA A 39 -12.08 -8.40 -2.55
N ASP A 40 -11.02 -7.67 -2.19
CA ASP A 40 -11.11 -6.25 -1.78
C ASP A 40 -11.56 -5.35 -2.92
N LEU A 41 -11.35 -5.75 -4.18
CA LEU A 41 -11.85 -5.02 -5.35
C LEU A 41 -13.39 -4.95 -5.42
N ARG A 42 -14.08 -5.81 -4.68
CA ARG A 42 -15.56 -5.85 -4.63
C ARG A 42 -16.13 -5.08 -3.45
N ALA A 43 -15.29 -4.64 -2.52
CA ALA A 43 -15.68 -3.83 -1.38
C ALA A 43 -15.34 -2.36 -1.66
N LEU A 44 -16.26 -1.47 -1.36
CA LEU A 44 -15.99 -0.03 -1.30
C LEU A 44 -16.12 0.36 0.16
N VAL A 45 -14.98 0.64 0.81
CA VAL A 45 -14.88 0.97 2.23
C VAL A 45 -14.37 2.39 2.41
#